data_AF-A0A257W7Z4-F1
#
_entry.id   AF-A0A257W7Z4-F1
#
_cell.length_a   1.000
_cell.length_b   1.000
_cell.length_c   1.000
_cell.angle_alpha   90.00
_cell.angle_beta   90.00
_cell.angle_gamma   90.00
#
_symmetry.space_group_name_H-M   'P 1'
#
loop_
_entity.id
_entity.type
_entity.pdbx_description
1 polymer ?
#
loop_
_entity_poly.entity_id
_entity_poly.type
_entity_poly.pdbx_seq_one_letter_code
_entity_poly.pdbx_strand_id
1 'polypeptide(L)' 'NGLKSLEEVLGTDQYPRLRFGIGNDYPKGKQADFVLGKWSEKELPLVRLKATKAVEAIDLFLLQGLTAAMNEVNDKEYSL' A
#
# COMPACT_ATOMS: atom_id res chain seq x y z
N ASN A 1 15.70 -0.85 5.01
CA ASN A 1 14.54 -0.17 4.37
C ASN A 1 13.66 0.41 5.48
N GLY A 2 12.65 1.22 5.15
CA GLY A 2 11.87 1.96 6.17
C GLY A 2 11.16 1.06 7.18
N LEU A 3 10.59 -0.07 6.73
CA LEU A 3 9.88 -1.01 7.61
C LEU A 3 10.81 -1.63 8.67
N LYS A 4 11.99 -2.11 8.25
CA LYS A 4 13.00 -2.65 9.17
C LYS A 4 13.45 -1.63 10.21
N SER A 5 13.62 -0.37 9.80
CA SER A 5 13.98 0.71 10.72
C SER A 5 12.88 0.98 11.76
N LEU A 6 11.61 0.88 11.36
CA LEU A 6 10.48 1.08 12.27
C LEU A 6 10.38 -0.07 13.29
N GLU A 7 10.53 -1.31 12.83
CA GLU A 7 10.53 -2.50 13.69
C GLU A 7 11.69 -2.47 14.70
N GLU A 8 12.89 -2.08 14.27
CA GLU A 8 14.06 -1.92 15.15
C GLU A 8 13.84 -0.86 16.25
N VAL A 9 13.16 0.24 15.92
CA VAL A 9 12.87 1.32 16.88
C VAL A 9 11.74 0.93 17.84
N LEU A 10 10.70 0.25 17.36
CA LEU A 10 9.54 -0.13 18.18
C LEU A 10 9.79 -1.42 19.00
N GLY A 11 10.77 -2.24 18.61
CA GLY A 11 11.01 -3.56 19.21
C GLY A 11 9.89 -4.58 18.92
N THR A 12 9.00 -4.27 17.97
CA THR A 12 7.87 -5.11 17.58
C THR A 12 7.43 -4.82 16.15
N ASP A 13 6.85 -5.83 15.50
CA ASP A 13 6.19 -5.76 14.20
C ASP A 13 4.64 -5.74 14.31
N GLN A 14 4.12 -5.75 15.55
CA GLN A 14 2.70 -5.86 15.88
C GLN A 14 1.98 -4.51 15.80
N TYR A 15 2.00 -3.90 14.62
CA TYR A 15 1.26 -2.67 14.32
C TYR A 15 0.52 -2.78 12.98
N PRO A 16 -0.67 -2.19 12.85
CA PRO A 16 -1.43 -2.22 11.61
C PRO A 16 -0.69 -1.45 10.51
N ARG A 17 -0.79 -1.95 9.27
CA ARG A 17 -0.16 -1.34 8.09
C ARG A 17 -1.14 -1.33 6.93
N LEU A 18 -1.29 -0.17 6.29
CA LEU A 18 -1.97 -0.06 5.01
C LEU A 18 -0.95 -0.32 3.89
N ARG A 19 -1.15 -1.38 3.11
CA ARG A 19 -0.25 -1.76 2.02
C ARG A 19 -0.76 -1.19 0.69
N PHE A 20 -0.01 -0.26 0.11
CA PHE A 20 -0.25 0.22 -1.24
C PHE A 20 0.52 -0.64 -2.25
N GLY A 21 -0.18 -1.53 -2.94
CA GLY A 21 0.45 -2.44 -3.90
C GLY A 21 0.88 -1.72 -5.18
N ILE A 22 2.19 -1.74 -5.46
CA ILE A 22 2.79 -1.09 -6.64
C ILE A 22 3.15 -2.04 -7.78
N GLY A 23 2.82 -3.34 -7.65
CA GLY A 23 3.24 -4.38 -8.59
C GLY A 23 4.64 -4.92 -8.31
N ASN A 24 5.05 -5.90 -9.12
CA ASN A 24 6.33 -6.60 -9.00
C ASN A 24 6.96 -6.93 -10.36
N ASP A 25 6.58 -6.19 -11.40
CA ASP A 25 7.08 -6.40 -12.76
C ASP A 25 8.47 -5.76 -12.93
N TYR A 26 9.49 -6.48 -12.45
CA TYR A 26 10.88 -6.10 -12.62
C TYR A 26 11.80 -7.33 -12.68
N PRO A 27 12.89 -7.27 -13.46
CA PRO A 27 13.88 -8.34 -13.48
C PRO A 27 14.53 -8.58 -12.11
N LYS A 28 15.02 -9.80 -11.87
CA LYS A 28 15.76 -10.13 -10.64
C LYS A 28 16.93 -9.15 -10.44
N GLY A 29 17.02 -8.55 -9.25
CA GLY A 29 18.04 -7.56 -8.91
C GLY A 29 17.72 -6.11 -9.28
N LYS A 30 16.56 -5.84 -9.93
CA LYS A 30 16.13 -4.49 -10.34
C LYS A 30 15.03 -3.87 -9.48
N GLN A 31 14.80 -4.43 -8.28
CA GLN A 31 13.77 -3.95 -7.36
C GLN A 31 13.98 -2.49 -6.92
N ALA A 32 15.24 -2.09 -6.65
CA ALA A 32 15.52 -0.73 -6.22
C ALA A 32 15.17 0.29 -7.32
N ASP A 33 15.55 0.00 -8.57
CA ASP A 33 15.25 0.83 -9.73
C ASP A 33 13.72 0.95 -9.95
N PHE A 34 12.98 -0.15 -9.76
CA PHE A 34 11.52 -0.16 -9.87
C PHE A 34 10.84 0.73 -8.81
N VAL A 35 11.22 0.59 -7.54
CA VAL A 35 10.62 1.35 -6.43
C VAL A 35 10.96 2.85 -6.50
N LEU A 36 12.14 3.20 -7.01
CA LEU A 36 12.57 4.59 -7.21
C LEU A 36 12.12 5.18 -8.55
N GLY A 37 11.51 4.36 -9.41
CA GLY A 37 11.02 4.74 -10.73
C GLY A 37 9.78 5.63 -10.67
N LYS A 38 9.39 6.11 -11.85
CA LYS A 38 8.13 6.85 -12.04
C LYS A 38 7.08 5.94 -12.64
N TRP A 39 5.83 6.16 -12.24
CA TRP A 39 4.67 5.57 -12.90
C TRP A 39 4.59 5.97 -14.37
N SER A 40 4.24 5.03 -15.24
CA SER A 40 3.91 5.30 -16.63
C SER A 40 2.55 5.99 -16.76
N GLU A 41 2.30 6.65 -17.90
CA GLU A 41 1.01 7.30 -18.16
C GLU A 41 -0.18 6.33 -18.15
N LYS A 42 0.06 5.05 -18.44
CA LYS A 42 -0.97 4.01 -18.40
C LYS A 42 -1.30 3.55 -16.98
N GLU A 43 -0.33 3.59 -16.07
CA GLU A 43 -0.52 3.19 -14.67
C GLU A 43 -1.12 4.33 -13.84
N LEU A 44 -0.78 5.58 -14.16
CA LEU A 44 -1.18 6.76 -13.40
C LEU A 44 -2.68 6.82 -13.04
N PRO A 45 -3.63 6.54 -13.96
CA PRO A 45 -5.04 6.61 -13.59
C PRO A 45 -5.41 5.55 -12.54
N LEU A 46 -4.89 4.33 -12.65
CA LEU A 46 -5.14 3.26 -11.68
C LEU A 46 -4.49 3.56 -10.33
N VAL A 47 -3.28 4.11 -10.34
CA VAL A 47 -2.57 4.55 -9.13
C VAL A 47 -3.35 5.64 -8.42
N ARG A 48 -3.89 6.63 -9.15
CA ARG A 48 -4.73 7.69 -8.58
C ARG A 48 -6.01 7.12 -7.97
N LEU A 49 -6.69 6.20 -8.66
CA LEU A 49 -7.88 5.53 -8.13
C LEU A 49 -7.54 4.79 -6.82
N LYS A 50 -6.48 3.97 -6.82
CA LYS A 50 -6.02 3.27 -5.63
C LYS A 50 -5.63 4.23 -4.50
N ALA A 51 -5.04 5.38 -4.81
CA ALA A 51 -4.68 6.38 -3.81
C ALA A 51 -5.92 6.99 -3.14
N THR A 52 -6.95 7.33 -3.91
CA THR A 52 -8.25 7.75 -3.35
C THR A 52 -8.85 6.68 -2.46
N LYS A 53 -8.81 5.41 -2.88
CA LYS A 53 -9.35 4.29 -2.10
C LYS A 53 -8.54 4.00 -0.83
N ALA A 54 -7.23 4.25 -0.86
CA ALA A 54 -6.39 4.19 0.33
C ALA A 54 -6.78 5.27 1.36
N VAL A 55 -7.16 6.48 0.92
CA VAL A 55 -7.67 7.53 1.82
C VAL A 55 -8.98 7.09 2.47
N GLU A 56 -9.93 6.57 1.68
CA GLU A 56 -11.19 6.02 2.21
C GLU A 56 -10.95 4.89 3.23
N ALA A 57 -9.94 4.04 3.01
CA ALA A 57 -9.55 2.98 3.94
C ALA A 57 -8.99 3.53 5.27
N ILE A 58 -8.25 4.65 5.21
CA ILE A 58 -7.76 5.34 6.42
C ILE A 58 -8.94 5.89 7.22
N ASP A 59 -9.90 6.55 6.57
CA ASP A 59 -11.10 7.06 7.23
C ASP A 59 -11.90 5.93 7.88
N LEU A 60 -12.08 4.81 7.16
CA LEU A 60 -12.78 3.65 7.67
C LEU A 60 -12.09 3.05 8.91
N PHE A 61 -10.76 2.96 8.87
CA PHE A 61 -9.97 2.51 10.02
C PHE A 61 -10.16 3.42 11.24
N LEU A 62 -10.12 4.74 11.04
CA LEU A 62 -10.29 5.72 12.12
C LEU A 62 -11.71 5.73 12.70
N LEU A 63 -12.73 5.51 11.87
CA LEU A 63 -14.13 5.62 12.27
C LEU A 63 -14.73 4.30 12.77
N GLN A 64 -14.30 3.15 12.23
CA GLN A 64 -14.92 1.84 12.47
C GLN A 64 -13.95 0.80 13.03
N GLY A 65 -12.65 1.14 13.16
CA GLY A 65 -11.63 0.26 13.68
C GLY A 65 -11.03 -0.71 12.66
N LEU A 66 -9.98 -1.42 13.08
CA LEU A 66 -9.14 -2.25 12.21
C LEU A 66 -9.90 -3.38 11.52
N THR A 67 -10.66 -4.18 12.28
CA THR A 67 -11.34 -5.36 11.74
C THR A 67 -12.36 -5.00 10.67
N ALA A 68 -13.17 -3.96 10.91
CA ALA A 68 -14.15 -3.48 9.94
C ALA A 68 -13.46 -2.96 8.66
N ALA A 69 -12.39 -2.17 8.82
CA ALA A 69 -11.62 -1.66 7.70
C ALA A 69 -10.98 -2.77 6.86
N MET A 70 -10.40 -3.78 7.51
CA MET A 70 -9.79 -4.92 6.82
C MET A 70 -10.82 -5.73 6.02
N ASN A 71 -11.97 -6.03 6.61
CA ASN A 71 -13.04 -6.78 5.94
C ASN A 71 -13.58 -6.05 4.71
N GLU A 72 -13.67 -4.71 4.78
CA GLU A 72 -14.21 -3.90 3.69
C GLU A 72 -13.21 -3.67 2.55
N VAL A 73 -11.90 -3.67 2.82
CA VAL A 73 -10.89 -3.19 1.87
C VAL A 73 -10.03 -4.32 1.29
N ASN A 74 -9.71 -5.38 2.05
CA ASN A 74 -8.69 -6.35 1.64
C ASN A 74 -9.10 -7.22 0.44
N ASP A 75 -10.39 -7.47 0.25
CA ASP A 75 -10.90 -8.30 -0.84
C ASP A 75 -11.34 -7.48 -2.08
N LYS A 76 -11.11 -6.16 -2.07
CA LYS A 76 -11.50 -5.28 -3.18
C LYS A 76 -10.43 -5.26 -4.27
N GLU A 77 -10.89 -5.47 -5.51
CA GLU A 77 -10.10 -5.25 -6.71
C GLU A 77 -10.43 -3.89 -7.33
N TYR A 78 -9.40 -3.15 -7.72
CA TYR A 78 -9.54 -1.85 -8.38
C TYR A 78 -9.00 -1.95 -9.80
N SER A 79 -9.85 -1.61 -10.76
CA SER A 79 -9.57 -1.53 -12.19
C SER A 79 -10.11 -0.21 -12.76
N LEU A 80 -9.64 0.18 -13.94
CA LEU A 80 -10.10 1.36 -14.68
C LEU A 80 -11.21 1.01 -15.66
#